data_AF-A0A679IMW9-F1
#
_entry.id   AF-A0A679IMW9-F1
#
_cell.length_a   1.000
_cell.length_b   1.000
_cell.length_c   1.000
_cell.angle_alpha   90.00
_cell.angle_beta   90.00
_cell.angle_gamma   90.00
#
_symmetry.space_group_name_H-M   'P 1'
#
loop_
_entity.id
_entity.type
_entity.pdbx_description
1 polymer ?
#
loop_
_entity_poly.entity_id
_entity_poly.type
_entity_poly.pdbx_seq_one_letter_code
_entity_poly.pdbx_strand_id
1 'polypeptide(L)'
;MIGIMIVFVSENLLAAFAPTFVLLLIGRILAALAHGIFMSVLTIIAADVVIPTRRASAIAIMFTGLTVATVTGVPLGTFIGQQTSWKMSFIFIAVIGLVGLIASIFLIPRQLPVPGKVNLRGFGRITTSKPLVVSFLITALGYGETFAAYTYLSPILNNFGFSASAVVVILIIYGVMGGY
;
A
#
# COMPACT_ATOMS: atom_id res chain seq x y z
N MET A 1 -1.68 2.72 -15.55
CA MET A 1 -0.45 2.89 -14.74
C MET A 1 -0.08 4.36 -14.54
N ILE A 2 0.18 5.13 -15.62
CA ILE A 2 0.62 6.54 -15.53
C ILE A 2 -0.25 7.40 -14.59
N GLY A 3 -1.58 7.40 -14.79
CA GLY A 3 -2.49 8.17 -13.92
C GLY A 3 -2.42 7.77 -12.45
N ILE A 4 -2.28 6.48 -12.15
CA ILE A 4 -2.13 5.97 -10.78
C ILE A 4 -0.81 6.46 -10.18
N MET A 5 0.26 6.49 -10.96
CA MET A 5 1.56 6.98 -10.52
C MET A 5 1.60 8.50 -10.31
N ILE A 6 0.82 9.26 -11.09
CA ILE A 6 0.62 10.70 -10.85
C ILE A 6 -0.08 10.89 -9.50
N VAL A 7 -1.18 10.15 -9.25
CA VAL A 7 -1.90 10.21 -7.96
C VAL A 7 -0.95 9.84 -6.80
N PHE A 8 -0.17 8.76 -6.96
CA PHE A 8 0.85 8.33 -5.98
C PHE A 8 1.87 9.42 -5.63
N VAL A 9 2.36 10.15 -6.63
CA VAL A 9 3.29 11.25 -6.37
C VAL A 9 2.55 12.41 -5.69
N SER A 10 1.38 12.79 -6.21
CA SER A 10 0.58 13.90 -5.69
C SER A 10 0.16 13.73 -4.24
N GLU A 11 -0.29 12.54 -3.82
CA GLU A 11 -0.73 12.28 -2.44
C GLU A 11 0.44 12.32 -1.43
N ASN A 12 1.64 11.91 -1.85
CA ASN A 12 2.84 11.97 -1.01
C ASN A 12 3.35 13.41 -0.89
N LEU A 13 3.29 14.19 -1.97
CA LEU A 13 3.56 15.63 -1.89
C LEU A 13 2.52 16.35 -1.03
N LEU A 14 1.23 16.01 -1.16
CA LEU A 14 0.17 16.54 -0.31
C LEU A 14 0.45 16.26 1.18
N ALA A 15 0.87 15.04 1.51
CA ALA A 15 1.24 14.66 2.87
C ALA A 15 2.49 15.40 3.38
N ALA A 16 3.52 15.54 2.54
CA ALA A 16 4.75 16.26 2.89
C ALA A 16 4.48 17.74 3.21
N PHE A 17 3.61 18.39 2.43
CA PHE A 17 3.30 19.81 2.56
C PHE A 17 2.01 20.09 3.34
N ALA A 18 1.42 19.08 3.98
CA ALA A 18 0.19 19.25 4.75
C ALA A 18 0.40 20.25 5.92
N PRO A 19 -0.36 21.36 5.96
CA PRO A 19 -0.32 22.31 7.07
C PRO A 19 -1.22 21.86 8.23
N THR A 20 -2.19 20.98 7.96
CA THR A 20 -3.16 20.47 8.94
C THR A 20 -3.27 18.96 8.86
N PHE A 21 -3.67 18.35 9.98
CA PHE A 21 -3.92 16.91 10.06
C PHE A 21 -5.01 16.45 9.09
N VAL A 22 -6.05 17.26 8.89
CA VAL A 22 -7.15 16.94 7.95
C VAL A 22 -6.61 16.80 6.52
N LEU A 23 -5.72 17.69 6.09
CA LEU A 23 -5.13 17.59 4.75
C LEU A 23 -4.23 16.36 4.60
N LEU A 24 -3.46 16.05 5.64
CA LEU A 24 -2.66 14.82 5.71
C LEU A 24 -3.57 13.58 5.58
N LEU A 25 -4.68 13.56 6.30
CA LEU A 25 -5.64 12.45 6.30
C LEU A 25 -6.29 12.26 4.92
N ILE A 26 -6.68 13.35 4.25
CA ILE A 26 -7.19 13.30 2.88
C ILE A 26 -6.15 12.67 1.95
N GLY A 27 -4.87 13.08 2.06
CA GLY A 27 -3.78 12.46 1.31
C GLY A 27 -3.64 10.96 1.58
N ARG A 28 -3.81 10.52 2.83
CA ARG A 28 -3.80 9.09 3.18
C ARG A 28 -4.98 8.32 2.58
N ILE A 29 -6.17 8.92 2.54
CA ILE A 29 -7.36 8.30 1.91
C ILE A 29 -7.12 8.14 0.40
N LEU A 30 -6.61 9.18 -0.26
CA LEU A 30 -6.26 9.10 -1.69
C LEU A 30 -5.23 8.01 -1.95
N ALA A 31 -4.19 7.93 -1.12
CA ALA A 31 -3.17 6.89 -1.22
C ALA A 31 -3.76 5.48 -1.07
N ALA A 32 -4.65 5.27 -0.09
CA ALA A 32 -5.29 3.97 0.12
C ALA A 32 -6.13 3.54 -1.11
N LEU A 33 -6.89 4.48 -1.69
CA LEU A 33 -7.68 4.22 -2.90
C LEU A 33 -6.80 3.91 -4.12
N ALA A 34 -5.75 4.72 -4.32
CA ALA A 34 -4.82 4.55 -5.44
C ALA A 34 -4.06 3.21 -5.34
N HIS A 35 -3.67 2.81 -4.13
CA HIS A 35 -2.92 1.58 -3.88
C HIS A 35 -3.67 0.32 -4.32
N GLY A 36 -4.98 0.22 -4.03
CA GLY A 36 -5.79 -0.93 -4.46
C GLY A 36 -5.88 -1.07 -5.98
N ILE A 37 -6.02 0.06 -6.68
CA ILE A 37 -6.03 0.11 -8.15
C ILE A 37 -4.63 -0.24 -8.70
N PHE A 38 -3.58 0.29 -8.07
CA PHE A 38 -2.19 0.03 -8.43
C PHE A 38 -1.88 -1.46 -8.43
N MET A 39 -2.15 -2.16 -7.33
CA MET A 39 -1.87 -3.60 -7.20
C MET A 39 -2.63 -4.43 -8.23
N SER A 40 -3.89 -4.09 -8.48
CA SER A 40 -4.72 -4.78 -9.47
C SER A 40 -4.16 -4.62 -10.89
N VAL A 41 -3.85 -3.39 -11.30
CA VAL A 41 -3.34 -3.08 -12.65
C VAL A 41 -1.90 -3.58 -12.83
N LEU A 42 -1.05 -3.46 -11.81
CA LEU A 42 0.35 -3.89 -11.87
C LEU A 42 0.45 -5.41 -12.09
N THR A 43 -0.37 -6.20 -11.39
CA THR A 43 -0.38 -7.66 -11.53
C THR A 43 -0.75 -8.08 -12.97
N ILE A 44 -1.73 -7.41 -13.57
CA ILE A 44 -2.14 -7.65 -14.97
C ILE A 44 -0.99 -7.31 -15.92
N ILE A 45 -0.39 -6.12 -15.77
CA ILE A 45 0.75 -5.70 -16.59
C ILE A 45 1.91 -6.69 -16.46
N ALA A 46 2.26 -7.11 -15.25
CA ALA A 46 3.34 -8.08 -15.01
C ALA A 46 3.10 -9.42 -15.74
N ALA A 47 1.85 -9.88 -15.80
CA ALA A 47 1.49 -11.09 -16.52
C ALA A 47 1.46 -10.91 -18.05
N ASP A 48 1.18 -9.71 -18.55
CA ASP A 48 1.02 -9.46 -19.99
C ASP A 48 2.32 -9.03 -20.71
N VAL A 49 3.35 -8.63 -19.96
CA VAL A 49 4.68 -8.31 -20.52
C VAL A 49 5.60 -9.52 -20.68
N VAL A 50 5.13 -10.73 -20.36
CA VAL A 50 5.89 -11.98 -20.47
C VAL A 50 5.10 -13.08 -21.18
N ILE A 51 5.80 -14.10 -21.67
CA ILE A 51 5.16 -15.30 -22.24
C ILE A 51 4.29 -16.03 -21.19
N PRO A 52 3.21 -16.73 -21.59
CA PRO A 52 2.26 -17.35 -20.66
C PRO A 52 2.88 -18.26 -19.61
N THR A 53 3.90 -19.03 -19.98
CA THR A 53 4.61 -19.96 -19.07
C THR A 53 5.42 -19.26 -17.99
N ARG A 54 5.70 -17.95 -18.13
CA ARG A 54 6.47 -17.13 -17.18
C ARG A 54 5.62 -16.16 -16.38
N ARG A 55 4.30 -16.14 -16.56
CA ARG A 55 3.38 -15.22 -15.85
C ARG A 55 3.49 -15.33 -14.34
N ALA A 56 3.47 -16.55 -13.82
CA ALA A 56 3.61 -16.80 -12.39
C ALA A 56 4.94 -16.24 -11.86
N SER A 57 6.05 -16.43 -12.58
CA SER A 57 7.37 -15.90 -12.21
C SER A 57 7.41 -14.36 -12.26
N ALA A 58 6.80 -13.73 -13.26
CA ALA A 58 6.76 -12.26 -13.33
C ALA A 58 5.96 -11.66 -12.17
N ILE A 59 4.82 -12.26 -11.84
CA ILE A 59 4.02 -11.87 -10.66
C ILE A 59 4.82 -12.11 -9.38
N ALA A 60 5.53 -13.24 -9.26
CA ALA A 60 6.38 -13.51 -8.09
C ALA A 60 7.48 -12.46 -7.93
N ILE A 61 8.19 -12.08 -9.02
CA ILE A 61 9.21 -11.02 -9.00
C ILE A 61 8.61 -9.68 -8.54
N MET A 62 7.40 -9.34 -9.01
CA MET A 62 6.68 -8.15 -8.57
C MET A 62 6.41 -8.15 -7.05
N PHE A 63 5.92 -9.26 -6.50
CA PHE A 63 5.70 -9.40 -5.04
C PHE A 63 7.00 -9.47 -4.24
N THR A 64 8.08 -10.02 -4.80
CA THR A 64 9.42 -9.93 -4.20
C THR A 64 9.85 -8.47 -4.08
N GLY A 65 9.61 -7.65 -5.12
CA GLY A 65 9.84 -6.22 -5.06
C GLY A 65 9.07 -5.53 -3.93
N LEU A 66 7.79 -5.87 -3.75
CA LEU A 66 6.99 -5.39 -2.61
C LEU A 66 7.59 -5.79 -1.27
N THR A 67 8.03 -7.05 -1.13
CA THR A 67 8.64 -7.56 0.10
C THR A 67 9.92 -6.80 0.44
N VAL A 68 10.81 -6.65 -0.54
CA VAL A 68 12.06 -5.88 -0.38
C VAL A 68 11.74 -4.43 -0.01
N ALA A 69 10.75 -3.81 -0.66
CA ALA A 69 10.34 -2.45 -0.37
C ALA A 69 9.79 -2.29 1.06
N THR A 70 9.02 -3.25 1.59
CA THR A 70 8.53 -3.18 2.98
C THR A 70 9.67 -3.35 3.99
N VAL A 71 10.56 -4.32 3.77
CA VAL A 71 11.69 -4.62 4.67
C VAL A 71 12.68 -3.45 4.72
N THR A 72 12.96 -2.81 3.59
CA THR A 72 13.95 -1.72 3.50
C THR A 72 13.33 -0.34 3.67
N GLY A 73 12.12 -0.13 3.15
CA GLY A 73 11.47 1.17 3.10
C GLY A 73 11.07 1.69 4.47
N VAL A 74 10.60 0.83 5.39
CA VAL A 74 10.22 1.25 6.75
C VAL A 74 11.44 1.76 7.55
N PRO A 75 12.57 1.02 7.64
CA PRO A 75 13.78 1.52 8.28
C PRO A 75 14.32 2.79 7.62
N LEU A 76 14.40 2.85 6.29
CA LEU A 76 14.91 4.03 5.58
C LEU A 76 14.03 5.26 5.81
N GLY A 77 12.71 5.10 5.70
CA GLY A 77 11.75 6.17 5.94
C GLY A 77 11.79 6.67 7.38
N THR A 78 11.96 5.76 8.34
CA THR A 78 12.12 6.10 9.77
C THR A 78 13.43 6.85 10.01
N PHE A 79 14.54 6.36 9.45
CA PHE A 79 15.84 7.00 9.57
C PHE A 79 15.82 8.43 9.02
N ILE A 80 15.28 8.65 7.81
CA ILE A 80 15.12 9.99 7.23
C ILE A 80 14.28 10.87 8.16
N GLY A 81 13.18 10.34 8.68
CA GLY A 81 12.28 11.07 9.58
C GLY A 81 12.94 11.47 10.90
N GLN A 82 13.79 10.60 11.46
CA GLN A 82 14.54 10.85 12.70
C GLN A 82 15.66 11.88 12.51
N GLN A 83 16.36 11.86 11.38
CA GLN A 83 17.46 12.80 11.10
C GLN A 83 16.97 14.20 10.67
N THR A 84 15.77 14.28 10.12
CA THR A 84 15.23 15.53 9.56
C THR A 84 13.82 15.80 10.09
N SER A 85 12.81 15.41 9.32
CA SER A 85 11.40 15.49 9.67
C SER A 85 10.67 14.38 8.93
N TRP A 86 9.60 13.86 9.52
CA TRP A 86 8.72 12.87 8.86
C TRP A 86 8.20 13.33 7.48
N LYS A 87 8.10 14.65 7.25
CA LYS A 87 7.74 15.24 5.95
C LYS A 87 8.75 14.88 4.85
N MET A 88 10.03 14.78 5.18
CA MET A 88 11.08 14.42 4.22
C MET A 88 10.97 12.96 3.77
N SER A 89 10.46 12.07 4.62
CA SER A 89 10.18 10.68 4.22
C SER A 89 9.12 10.62 3.13
N PHE A 90 8.10 11.50 3.17
CA PHE A 90 7.11 11.61 2.10
C PHE A 90 7.69 12.20 0.81
N ILE A 91 8.59 13.19 0.90
CA ILE A 91 9.30 13.73 -0.26
C ILE A 91 10.16 12.64 -0.91
N PHE A 92 10.91 11.88 -0.10
CA PHE A 92 11.73 10.78 -0.57
C PHE A 92 10.90 9.72 -1.32
N ILE A 93 9.76 9.32 -0.76
CA ILE A 93 8.82 8.39 -1.41
C ILE A 93 8.27 8.99 -2.71
N ALA A 94 7.92 10.28 -2.73
CA ALA A 94 7.45 10.97 -3.94
C ALA A 94 8.51 10.98 -5.04
N VAL A 95 9.79 11.16 -4.70
CA VAL A 95 10.91 11.09 -5.65
C VAL A 95 11.05 9.68 -6.24
N ILE A 96 10.99 8.63 -5.41
CA ILE A 96 10.98 7.24 -5.90
C ILE A 96 9.77 7.01 -6.82
N GLY A 97 8.60 7.52 -6.44
CA GLY A 97 7.39 7.48 -7.26
C GLY A 97 7.56 8.17 -8.62
N LEU A 98 8.26 9.31 -8.66
CA LEU A 98 8.55 10.03 -9.89
C LEU A 98 9.49 9.22 -10.80
N VAL A 99 10.50 8.56 -10.24
CA VAL A 99 11.36 7.62 -10.99
C VAL A 99 10.51 6.47 -11.55
N GLY A 100 9.61 5.91 -10.74
CA GLY A 100 8.67 4.87 -11.19
C GLY A 100 7.70 5.34 -12.29
N LEU A 101 7.22 6.59 -12.20
CA LEU A 101 6.39 7.23 -13.22
C LEU A 101 7.15 7.37 -14.54
N ILE A 102 8.39 7.88 -14.49
CA ILE A 102 9.25 8.03 -15.67
C ILE A 102 9.54 6.66 -16.29
N ALA A 103 9.95 5.68 -15.47
CA ALA A 103 10.17 4.31 -15.93
C ALA A 103 8.90 3.71 -16.57
N SER A 104 7.73 3.97 -16.00
CA SER A 104 6.45 3.51 -16.54
C SER A 104 6.14 4.10 -17.92
N ILE A 105 6.52 5.36 -18.17
CA ILE A 105 6.31 6.03 -19.46
C ILE A 105 7.16 5.38 -20.56
N PHE A 106 8.39 4.99 -20.24
CA PHE A 106 9.35 4.47 -21.22
C PHE A 106 9.34 2.94 -21.37
N LEU A 107 9.08 2.20 -20.29
CA LEU A 107 9.25 0.74 -20.26
C LEU A 107 7.94 -0.05 -20.41
N ILE A 108 6.78 0.53 -20.09
CA ILE A 108 5.50 -0.20 -20.21
C ILE A 108 5.02 -0.12 -21.65
N PRO A 109 4.82 -1.27 -22.34
CA PRO A 109 4.28 -1.28 -23.70
C PRO A 109 2.89 -0.62 -23.74
N ARG A 110 2.66 0.23 -24.75
CA ARG A 110 1.37 0.91 -24.94
C ARG A 110 0.25 -0.01 -25.43
N GLN A 111 0.60 -1.18 -25.94
CA GLN A 111 -0.29 -2.09 -26.67
C GLN A 111 -0.72 -3.29 -25.81
N LEU A 112 -0.73 -3.14 -24.48
CA LEU A 112 -1.21 -4.21 -23.62
C LEU A 112 -2.72 -4.41 -23.82
N PRO A 113 -3.21 -5.66 -23.75
CA PRO A 113 -4.64 -5.94 -23.86
C PRO A 113 -5.40 -5.11 -22.81
N VAL A 114 -6.20 -4.16 -23.27
CA VAL A 114 -7.05 -3.39 -22.36
C VAL A 114 -8.20 -4.31 -21.94
N PRO A 115 -8.41 -4.56 -20.63
CA PRO A 115 -9.58 -5.29 -20.17
C PRO A 115 -10.84 -4.65 -20.79
N GLY A 116 -11.79 -5.46 -21.26
CA GLY A 116 -12.99 -4.99 -21.94
C GLY A 116 -13.75 -3.91 -21.16
N LYS A 117 -14.66 -3.19 -21.85
CA LYS A 117 -15.42 -2.05 -21.28
C LYS A 117 -15.91 -2.34 -19.86
N VAL A 118 -15.48 -1.52 -18.90
CA VAL A 118 -15.93 -1.60 -17.51
C VAL A 118 -17.45 -1.40 -17.47
N ASN A 119 -18.18 -2.46 -17.14
CA ASN A 119 -19.64 -2.36 -17.01
C ASN A 119 -20.00 -1.76 -15.65
N LEU A 120 -20.03 -0.43 -15.59
CA LEU A 120 -20.37 0.33 -14.38
C LEU A 120 -21.76 -0.02 -13.82
N ARG A 121 -22.69 -0.51 -14.66
CA ARG A 121 -24.01 -0.99 -14.19
C ARG A 121 -23.91 -2.25 -13.34
N GLY A 122 -22.88 -3.08 -13.54
CA GLY A 122 -22.62 -4.25 -12.70
C GLY A 122 -22.10 -3.90 -11.32
N PHE A 123 -21.49 -2.72 -11.16
CA PHE A 123 -20.88 -2.28 -9.90
C PHE A 123 -21.93 -2.04 -8.80
N GLY A 124 -23.09 -1.46 -9.15
CA GLY A 124 -24.21 -1.32 -8.21
C GLY A 124 -24.86 -2.65 -7.79
N ARG A 125 -24.66 -3.72 -8.58
CA ARG A 125 -25.15 -5.06 -8.23
C ARG A 125 -24.26 -5.71 -7.15
N ILE A 126 -22.99 -5.32 -7.08
CA ILE A 126 -22.04 -5.77 -6.06
C ILE A 126 -22.50 -5.32 -4.67
N THR A 127 -22.96 -4.07 -4.54
CA THR A 127 -23.49 -3.51 -3.28
C THR A 127 -24.87 -4.05 -2.90
N THR A 128 -25.58 -4.69 -3.83
CA THR A 128 -26.91 -5.25 -3.61
C THR A 128 -26.87 -6.75 -3.24
N SER A 129 -25.76 -7.43 -3.53
CA SER A 129 -25.57 -8.84 -3.21
C SER A 129 -25.16 -9.04 -1.76
N LYS A 130 -26.09 -9.51 -0.91
CA LYS A 130 -25.80 -9.80 0.51
C LYS A 130 -24.55 -10.65 0.71
N PRO A 131 -24.33 -11.78 -0.02
CA PRO A 131 -23.12 -12.57 0.15
C PRO A 131 -21.83 -11.79 -0.15
N LEU A 132 -21.81 -10.94 -1.18
CA LEU A 132 -20.63 -10.16 -1.53
C LEU A 132 -20.33 -9.07 -0.49
N VAL A 133 -21.37 -8.35 -0.05
CA VAL A 133 -21.23 -7.31 0.99
C VAL A 133 -20.75 -7.94 2.30
N VAL A 134 -21.31 -9.08 2.69
CA VAL A 134 -20.87 -9.81 3.89
C VAL A 134 -19.41 -10.25 3.75
N SER A 135 -18.99 -10.81 2.62
CA SER A 135 -17.58 -11.16 2.40
C SER A 135 -16.66 -9.95 2.49
N PHE A 136 -17.03 -8.80 1.91
CA PHE A 136 -16.23 -7.58 2.04
C PHE A 136 -16.17 -7.07 3.48
N LEU A 137 -17.27 -7.12 4.22
CA LEU A 137 -17.29 -6.74 5.63
C LEU A 137 -16.43 -7.67 6.48
N ILE A 138 -16.51 -8.99 6.28
CA ILE A 138 -15.66 -9.96 6.98
C ILE A 138 -14.19 -9.69 6.69
N THR A 139 -13.81 -9.47 5.42
CA THR A 139 -12.42 -9.15 5.06
C THR A 139 -12.00 -7.81 5.66
N ALA A 140 -12.83 -6.78 5.57
CA ALA A 140 -12.51 -5.44 6.07
C ALA A 140 -12.37 -5.42 7.60
N LEU A 141 -13.26 -6.10 8.32
CA LEU A 141 -13.21 -6.21 9.78
C LEU A 141 -12.06 -7.12 10.22
N GLY A 142 -11.84 -8.26 9.56
CA GLY A 142 -10.74 -9.17 9.88
C GLY A 142 -9.36 -8.50 9.73
N TYR A 143 -9.11 -7.82 8.60
CA TYR A 143 -7.87 -7.05 8.45
C TYR A 143 -7.85 -5.80 9.34
N GLY A 144 -8.98 -5.10 9.47
CA GLY A 144 -9.09 -3.88 10.26
C GLY A 144 -8.80 -4.09 11.75
N GLU A 145 -9.27 -5.20 12.32
CA GLU A 145 -8.98 -5.62 13.70
C GLU A 145 -7.49 -5.79 13.91
N THR A 146 -6.81 -6.56 13.05
CA THR A 146 -5.38 -6.84 13.15
C THR A 146 -4.54 -5.57 13.12
N PHE A 147 -4.86 -4.63 12.21
CA PHE A 147 -4.15 -3.34 12.13
C PHE A 147 -4.42 -2.44 13.34
N ALA A 148 -5.66 -2.40 13.83
CA ALA A 148 -6.02 -1.61 15.01
C ALA A 148 -5.32 -2.16 16.26
N ALA A 149 -5.35 -3.47 16.47
CA ALA A 149 -4.67 -4.14 17.56
C ALA A 149 -3.17 -3.82 17.53
N TYR A 150 -2.50 -4.00 16.38
CA TYR A 150 -1.07 -3.71 16.25
C TYR A 150 -0.72 -2.24 16.51
N THR A 151 -1.52 -1.30 15.99
CA THR A 151 -1.29 0.15 16.13
C THR A 151 -1.31 0.60 17.59
N TYR A 152 -2.21 0.03 18.39
CA TYR A 152 -2.39 0.42 19.79
C TYR A 152 -1.75 -0.55 20.80
N LEU A 153 -1.16 -1.66 20.34
CA LEU A 153 -0.54 -2.66 21.22
C LEU A 153 0.57 -2.06 22.08
N SER A 154 1.47 -1.30 21.47
CA SER A 154 2.57 -0.63 22.19
C SER A 154 2.08 0.34 23.28
N PRO A 155 1.19 1.33 23.00
CA PRO A 155 0.68 2.21 24.05
C PRO A 155 -0.15 1.46 25.11
N ILE A 156 -0.88 0.41 24.76
CA ILE A 156 -1.61 -0.42 25.74
C ILE A 156 -0.63 -1.11 26.71
N LEU A 157 0.41 -1.78 26.18
CA LEU A 157 1.40 -2.48 27.02
C LEU A 157 2.18 -1.51 27.92
N ASN A 158 2.52 -0.32 27.40
CA ASN A 158 3.15 0.73 28.20
C ASN A 158 2.25 1.20 29.35
N ASN A 159 0.94 1.35 29.11
CA ASN A 159 -0.02 1.71 30.16
C ASN A 159 -0.14 0.63 31.26
N PHE A 160 0.10 -0.64 30.92
CA PHE A 160 0.16 -1.74 31.90
C PHE A 160 1.52 -1.87 32.60
N GLY A 161 2.48 -0.97 32.33
CA GLY A 161 3.78 -0.94 33.01
C GLY A 161 4.82 -1.93 32.48
N PHE A 162 4.63 -2.47 31.26
CA PHE A 162 5.65 -3.32 30.63
C PHE A 162 6.93 -2.53 30.33
N SER A 163 8.08 -3.18 30.48
CA SER A 163 9.37 -2.59 30.10
C SER A 163 9.48 -2.46 28.57
N ALA A 164 10.28 -1.49 28.10
CA ALA A 164 10.48 -1.28 26.66
C ALA A 164 11.01 -2.53 25.93
N SER A 165 11.87 -3.32 26.58
CA SER A 165 12.37 -4.58 26.03
C SER A 165 11.28 -5.66 25.91
N ALA A 166 10.37 -5.75 26.89
CA ALA A 166 9.24 -6.67 26.82
C ALA A 166 8.27 -6.30 25.70
N VAL A 167 7.98 -5.01 25.50
CA VAL A 167 7.14 -4.52 24.38
C VAL A 167 7.74 -4.92 23.03
N VAL A 168 9.05 -4.75 22.84
CA VAL A 168 9.74 -5.15 21.60
C VAL A 168 9.62 -6.66 21.35
N VAL A 169 9.83 -7.50 22.37
CA VAL A 169 9.71 -8.96 22.24
C VAL A 169 8.28 -9.37 21.88
N ILE A 170 7.28 -8.77 22.54
CA ILE A 170 5.87 -9.05 22.26
C ILE A 170 5.51 -8.66 20.82
N LEU A 171 5.98 -7.50 20.34
CA LEU A 171 5.77 -7.06 18.95
C LEU A 171 6.42 -8.00 17.93
N ILE A 172 7.63 -8.52 18.22
CA ILE A 172 8.30 -9.50 17.35
C ILE A 172 7.49 -10.81 17.31
N ILE A 173 7.05 -11.33 18.45
CA ILE A 173 6.23 -12.56 18.51
C ILE A 173 4.92 -12.37 17.75
N TYR A 174 4.23 -11.25 17.96
CA TYR A 174 3.02 -10.89 17.23
C TYR A 174 3.26 -10.88 15.70
N GLY A 175 4.39 -10.30 15.27
CA GLY A 175 4.78 -10.27 13.87
C GLY A 175 5.13 -11.65 13.27
N VAL A 176 5.72 -12.56 14.05
CA VAL A 176 6.08 -13.92 13.61
C VAL A 176 4.86 -14.84 13.54
N MET A 177 3.87 -14.65 14.42
CA MET A 177 2.62 -15.44 14.42
C MET A 177 1.66 -15.07 13.28
N GLY A 178 2.03 -14.12 12.41
CA GLY A 178 1.18 -13.72 11.27
C GLY A 178 0.13 -12.68 11.65
N GLY A 179 0.48 -11.73 12.53
CA GLY A 179 -0.34 -10.54 12.80
C GLY A 179 -0.45 -9.55 11.62
N TYR A 180 -0.46 -10.04 10.37
CA TYR A 180 -0.76 -9.33 9.12
C TYR A 180 -1.33 -10.29 8.07
#